data_AF-A0A6C0EVC2-F1
#
_entry.id   AF-A0A6C0EVC2-F1
#
_cell.length_a   1.000
_cell.length_b   1.000
_cell.length_c   1.000
_cell.angle_alpha   90.00
_cell.angle_beta   90.00
_cell.angle_gamma   90.00
#
_symmetry.space_group_name_H-M   'P 1'
#
loop_
_entity.id
_entity.type
_entity.pdbx_description
1 polymer ?
#
loop_
_entity_poly.entity_id
_entity_poly.type
_entity_poly.pdbx_seq_one_letter_code
_entity_poly.pdbx_strand_id
1 'polypeptide(L)'
;MSQHSIMFINKTQIPLNLETWQPVKNGLSISHMKSILVKPFQNIVMESITGEWYVNTYIDDDSRLCKKLIDEGHILGEEIGKFRDHPCAQGDYVWLYSNNYEMEYSAGVVTITEIK
;
A
#
# COMPACT_ATOMS: atom_id res chain seq x y z
N MET A 1 -7.55 -13.16 17.22
CA MET A 1 -7.47 -11.98 16.33
C MET A 1 -7.50 -12.51 14.92
N SER A 2 -8.43 -12.04 14.09
CA SER A 2 -8.53 -12.45 12.69
C SER A 2 -7.32 -11.89 11.94
N GLN A 3 -6.64 -12.75 11.18
CA GLN A 3 -5.48 -12.35 10.38
C GLN A 3 -5.98 -12.11 8.96
N HIS A 4 -5.81 -10.88 8.47
CA HIS A 4 -6.28 -10.44 7.16
C HIS A 4 -5.13 -10.49 6.18
N SER A 5 -5.25 -11.25 5.09
CA SER A 5 -4.20 -11.38 4.09
C SER A 5 -4.68 -10.84 2.76
N ILE A 6 -3.91 -9.94 2.16
CA ILE A 6 -4.20 -9.39 0.83
C ILE A 6 -3.03 -9.62 -0.12
N MET A 7 -3.35 -9.79 -1.39
CA MET A 7 -2.41 -9.70 -2.48
C MET A 7 -2.40 -8.27 -3.00
N PHE A 8 -1.27 -7.59 -2.89
CA PHE A 8 -1.08 -6.26 -3.44
C PHE A 8 -0.31 -6.36 -4.76
N ILE A 9 -0.83 -5.70 -5.78
CA ILE A 9 -0.29 -5.67 -7.15
C ILE A 9 0.03 -4.22 -7.49
N ASN A 10 1.33 -3.92 -7.58
CA ASN A 10 1.78 -2.62 -8.08
C ASN A 10 1.90 -2.68 -9.62
N LYS A 11 1.01 -2.02 -10.36
CA LYS A 11 1.12 -1.87 -11.83
C LYS A 11 1.67 -0.50 -12.26
N THR A 12 2.18 0.29 -11.32
CA THR A 12 2.76 1.61 -11.60
C THR A 12 4.21 1.50 -12.07
N GLN A 13 4.76 2.60 -12.58
CA GLN A 13 6.15 2.69 -12.98
C GLN A 13 7.08 3.05 -11.82
N ILE A 14 6.51 3.42 -10.68
CA ILE A 14 7.24 3.84 -9.49
C ILE A 14 7.11 2.80 -8.36
N PRO A 15 8.10 2.75 -7.45
CA PRO A 15 7.91 1.99 -6.23
C PRO A 15 6.82 2.64 -5.36
N LEU A 16 5.97 1.80 -4.78
CA LEU A 16 4.93 2.19 -3.84
C LEU A 16 5.27 1.67 -2.45
N ASN A 17 4.90 2.42 -1.44
CA ASN A 17 5.03 2.01 -0.07
C ASN A 17 3.65 1.61 0.48
N LEU A 18 3.57 0.37 0.96
CA LEU A 18 2.36 -0.23 1.51
C LEU A 18 2.56 -0.42 3.01
N GLU A 19 1.64 0.14 3.78
CA GLU A 19 1.71 0.17 5.24
C GLU A 19 0.53 -0.55 5.87
N THR A 20 0.79 -1.33 6.92
CA THR A 20 -0.27 -1.93 7.75
C THR A 20 0.22 -2.33 9.13
N TRP A 21 -0.71 -2.55 10.05
CA TRP A 21 -0.42 -3.07 11.38
C TRP A 21 -0.20 -4.59 11.34
N GLN A 22 0.98 -5.04 11.73
CA GLN A 22 1.32 -6.48 11.81
C GLN A 22 1.34 -7.00 13.26
N PRO A 23 0.98 -8.27 13.47
CA PRO A 23 1.17 -8.93 14.76
C PRO A 23 2.66 -9.12 15.06
N VAL A 24 3.09 -8.90 16.30
CA VAL A 24 4.43 -9.30 16.75
C VAL A 24 4.41 -10.79 17.09
N LYS A 25 5.30 -11.57 16.46
CA LYS A 25 5.34 -13.04 16.54
C LYS A 25 5.61 -13.62 17.94
N ASN A 26 5.92 -12.79 18.96
CA ASN A 26 6.41 -13.23 20.27
C ASN A 26 5.47 -12.99 21.47
N GLY A 27 4.15 -12.86 21.23
CA GLY A 27 3.15 -13.09 22.29
C GLY A 27 2.90 -11.97 23.31
N LEU A 28 3.53 -10.80 23.16
CA LEU A 28 3.18 -9.59 23.91
C LEU A 28 2.52 -8.60 22.95
N SER A 29 1.23 -8.35 23.17
CA SER A 29 0.30 -7.60 22.31
C SER A 29 0.70 -6.15 22.04
N ILE A 30 1.69 -5.94 21.20
CA ILE A 30 1.98 -4.63 20.62
C ILE A 30 2.02 -4.84 19.11
N SER A 31 0.99 -4.40 18.40
CA SER A 31 1.04 -4.30 16.94
C SER A 31 2.08 -3.25 16.57
N HIS A 32 2.87 -3.49 15.51
CA HIS A 32 3.72 -2.46 14.93
C HIS A 32 3.25 -2.12 13.52
N MET A 33 3.37 -0.85 13.16
CA MET A 33 3.18 -0.44 11.77
C MET A 33 4.36 -0.98 10.97
N LYS A 34 4.07 -1.69 9.89
CA LYS A 34 5.07 -2.18 8.96
C LYS A 34 4.89 -1.47 7.63
N SER A 35 5.98 -0.92 7.14
CA SER A 35 6.12 -0.36 5.80
C SER A 35 6.82 -1.37 4.92
N ILE A 36 6.30 -1.63 3.72
CA ILE A 36 6.98 -2.44 2.71
C ILE A 36 7.02 -1.67 1.40
N LEU A 37 8.22 -1.56 0.85
CA LEU A 37 8.44 -1.07 -0.51
C LEU A 37 8.07 -2.16 -1.52
N VAL A 38 7.10 -1.85 -2.37
CA VAL A 38 6.66 -2.69 -3.49
C VAL A 38 7.18 -2.09 -4.78
N LYS A 39 8.11 -2.78 -5.44
CA LYS A 39 8.75 -2.30 -6.68
C LYS A 39 7.73 -2.17 -7.82
N PRO A 40 8.07 -1.40 -8.87
CA PRO A 40 7.26 -1.37 -10.09
C PRO A 40 6.97 -2.77 -10.60
N PHE A 41 5.72 -3.03 -11.00
CA PHE A 41 5.26 -4.32 -11.56
C PHE A 41 5.43 -5.52 -10.62
N GLN A 42 5.59 -5.29 -9.31
CA GLN A 42 5.74 -6.33 -8.31
C GLN A 42 4.41 -6.66 -7.61
N ASN A 43 4.25 -7.94 -7.27
CA ASN A 43 3.15 -8.42 -6.45
C ASN A 43 3.71 -8.91 -5.10
N ILE A 44 3.00 -8.63 -4.01
CA ILE A 44 3.33 -9.16 -2.68
C ILE A 44 2.08 -9.63 -1.96
N VAL A 45 2.25 -10.58 -1.04
CA VAL A 45 1.21 -10.94 -0.07
C VAL A 45 1.58 -10.34 1.26
N MET A 46 0.63 -9.67 1.90
CA MET A 46 0.84 -9.05 3.20
C MET A 46 -0.31 -9.32 4.15
N GLU A 47 0.06 -9.59 5.40
CA GLU A 47 -0.86 -9.84 6.49
C GLU A 47 -1.04 -8.57 7.34
N SER A 48 -2.26 -8.36 7.81
CA SER A 48 -2.67 -7.29 8.71
C SER A 48 -3.46 -7.84 9.89
N ILE A 49 -3.31 -7.22 11.05
CA ILE A 49 -4.12 -7.50 12.24
C ILE A 49 -5.38 -6.62 12.30
N THR A 50 -5.38 -5.48 11.61
CA THR A 50 -6.50 -4.54 11.58
C THR A 50 -7.35 -4.67 10.32
N GLY A 51 -6.80 -5.34 9.29
CA GLY A 51 -7.40 -5.36 7.96
C GLY A 51 -7.46 -3.98 7.33
N GLU A 52 -6.57 -3.05 7.71
CA GLU A 52 -6.49 -1.69 7.16
C GLU A 52 -5.08 -1.44 6.62
N TRP A 53 -5.00 -0.86 5.43
CA TRP A 53 -3.75 -0.59 4.73
C TRP A 53 -3.72 0.81 4.15
N TYR A 54 -2.53 1.40 4.11
CA TYR A 54 -2.27 2.70 3.52
C TYR A 54 -1.27 2.54 2.38
N VAL A 55 -1.50 3.29 1.30
CA VAL A 55 -0.66 3.28 0.11
C VAL A 55 -0.17 4.70 -0.14
N ASN A 56 1.13 4.87 -0.22
CA ASN A 56 1.77 6.13 -0.58
C ASN A 56 2.90 5.91 -1.57
N THR A 57 3.27 6.96 -2.30
CA THR A 57 4.44 6.94 -3.17
C THR A 57 5.70 6.94 -2.32
N TYR A 58 6.67 6.13 -2.72
CA TYR A 58 7.88 5.94 -1.94
C TYR A 58 8.69 7.23 -1.80
N ILE A 59 9.23 7.46 -0.59
CA ILE A 59 10.28 8.44 -0.34
C ILE A 59 11.51 7.66 0.10
N ASP A 60 12.57 7.72 -0.72
CA ASP A 60 13.91 7.29 -0.33
C ASP A 60 14.71 8.46 0.24
N ASP A 61 15.59 8.17 1.20
CA ASP A 61 16.69 9.05 1.57
C ASP A 61 17.83 9.00 0.51
N ASP A 62 17.87 7.97 -0.35
CA ASP A 62 18.75 7.95 -1.53
C ASP A 62 18.25 8.93 -2.61
N SER A 63 18.89 10.10 -2.60
CA SER A 63 18.63 11.20 -3.53
C SER A 63 18.63 10.84 -5.02
N ARG A 64 19.26 9.73 -5.46
CA ARG A 64 19.41 9.45 -6.91
C ARG A 64 18.13 8.89 -7.53
N LEU A 65 17.50 7.90 -6.91
CA LEU A 65 16.26 7.32 -7.43
C LEU A 65 15.13 8.34 -7.33
N CYS A 66 15.00 9.01 -6.18
CA CYS A 66 14.03 10.07 -5.98
C CYS A 66 14.16 11.17 -7.02
N LYS A 67 15.39 11.66 -7.27
CA LYS A 67 15.62 12.67 -8.29
C LYS A 67 15.20 12.21 -9.69
N LYS A 68 15.57 10.99 -10.08
CA LYS A 68 15.18 10.45 -11.38
C LYS A 68 13.66 10.43 -11.56
N LEU A 69 12.92 9.94 -10.56
CA LEU A 69 11.46 9.86 -10.63
C LEU A 69 10.81 11.24 -10.69
N ILE A 70 11.33 12.21 -9.94
CA ILE A 70 10.88 13.61 -10.02
C ILE A 70 11.16 14.21 -11.40
N ASP A 71 12.34 13.98 -11.96
CA ASP A 71 12.72 14.43 -13.30
C ASP A 71 11.83 13.80 -14.40
N GLU A 72 11.30 12.58 -14.16
CA GLU A 72 10.32 11.88 -15.00
C GLU A 72 8.87 12.38 -14.77
N GLY A 73 8.65 13.30 -13.84
CA GLY A 73 7.37 13.94 -13.56
C GLY A 73 6.52 13.27 -12.47
N HIS A 74 7.07 12.30 -11.74
CA HIS A 74 6.37 11.62 -10.67
C HIS A 74 6.36 12.45 -9.38
N ILE A 75 5.24 12.37 -8.65
CA ILE A 75 5.09 12.98 -7.32
C ILE A 75 5.47 11.92 -6.27
N LEU A 76 6.42 12.27 -5.38
CA LEU A 76 6.87 11.40 -4.29
C LEU A 76 6.32 11.91 -2.94
N GLY A 77 6.07 10.98 -2.01
CA GLY A 77 5.42 11.29 -0.72
C GLY A 77 3.93 11.59 -0.81
N GLU A 78 3.33 11.45 -1.98
CA GLU A 78 1.89 11.52 -2.18
C GLU A 78 1.18 10.35 -1.49
N GLU A 79 0.19 10.67 -0.65
CA GLU A 79 -0.75 9.71 -0.12
C GLU A 79 -1.73 9.31 -1.24
N ILE A 80 -1.64 8.06 -1.71
CA ILE A 80 -2.49 7.57 -2.81
C ILE A 80 -3.88 7.26 -2.28
N GLY A 81 -3.94 6.52 -1.17
CA GLY A 81 -5.20 6.05 -0.62
C GLY A 81 -5.04 5.03 0.49
N LYS A 82 -6.16 4.47 0.90
CA LYS A 82 -6.24 3.37 1.87
C LYS A 82 -7.31 2.36 1.45
N PHE A 83 -7.18 1.14 1.93
CA PHE A 83 -8.20 0.11 1.74
C PHE A 83 -8.41 -0.72 3.00
N ARG A 84 -9.57 -1.39 3.10
CA ARG A 84 -9.95 -2.19 4.28
C ARG A 84 -10.67 -3.47 3.90
N ASP A 85 -10.31 -4.57 4.58
CA ASP A 85 -10.81 -5.93 4.34
C ASP A 85 -12.04 -6.27 5.21
N HIS A 86 -12.12 -5.81 6.47
CA HIS A 86 -13.26 -5.86 7.41
C HIS A 86 -12.85 -5.10 8.72
N PRO A 87 -13.72 -4.75 9.72
CA PRO A 87 -15.05 -5.30 10.03
C PRO A 87 -16.18 -4.27 10.33
N CYS A 88 -16.03 -2.97 10.07
CA CYS A 88 -17.06 -1.98 10.44
C CYS A 88 -18.07 -1.63 9.33
N ALA A 89 -17.87 -2.15 8.12
CA ALA A 89 -18.79 -1.96 7.00
C ALA A 89 -18.69 -3.20 6.07
N GLN A 90 -19.80 -3.60 5.48
CA GLN A 90 -19.93 -4.82 4.70
C GLN A 90 -19.38 -4.58 3.28
N GLY A 91 -18.17 -5.05 2.95
CA GLY A 91 -17.61 -4.99 1.59
C GLY A 91 -16.15 -4.57 1.49
N ASP A 92 -15.62 -4.60 0.28
CA ASP A 92 -14.28 -4.12 -0.09
C ASP A 92 -14.32 -2.59 -0.18
N TYR A 93 -13.57 -1.89 0.70
CA TYR A 93 -13.51 -0.42 0.70
C TYR A 93 -12.17 0.09 0.23
N VAL A 94 -12.24 1.07 -0.67
CA VAL A 94 -11.10 1.87 -1.12
C VAL A 94 -11.44 3.34 -0.90
N TRP A 95 -10.49 4.08 -0.35
CA TRP A 95 -10.50 5.52 -0.33
C TRP A 95 -9.30 6.00 -1.12
N LEU A 96 -9.58 6.70 -2.21
CA LEU A 96 -8.56 7.30 -3.07
C LEU A 96 -8.46 8.79 -2.73
N TYR A 97 -7.23 9.26 -2.55
CA TYR A 97 -6.94 10.67 -2.26
C TYR A 97 -6.21 11.36 -3.42
N SER A 98 -5.52 10.57 -4.25
CA SER A 98 -4.82 11.05 -5.43
C SER A 98 -5.69 11.00 -6.68
N ASN A 99 -5.49 11.95 -7.60
CA ASN A 99 -6.07 11.92 -8.95
C ASN A 99 -5.13 11.28 -9.99
N ASN A 100 -3.94 10.84 -9.58
CA ASN A 100 -2.91 10.28 -10.47
C ASN A 100 -2.92 8.75 -10.50
N TYR A 101 -3.77 8.11 -9.68
CA TYR A 101 -3.81 6.65 -9.55
C TYR A 101 -5.24 6.14 -9.50
N GLU A 102 -5.43 4.90 -9.94
CA GLU A 102 -6.62 4.11 -9.65
C GLU A 102 -6.25 2.99 -8.67
N MET A 103 -7.17 2.70 -7.76
CA MET A 103 -7.05 1.62 -6.79
C MET A 103 -8.31 0.77 -6.84
N GLU A 104 -8.14 -0.51 -7.14
CA GLU A 104 -9.21 -1.51 -7.14
C GLU A 104 -8.95 -2.52 -6.03
N TYR A 105 -9.96 -2.77 -5.19
CA TYR A 105 -9.90 -3.83 -4.19
C TYR A 105 -11.05 -4.81 -4.43
N SER A 106 -10.72 -6.08 -4.68
CA SER A 106 -11.72 -7.13 -4.85
C SER A 106 -11.18 -8.49 -4.42
N ALA A 107 -11.95 -9.21 -3.61
CA ALA A 107 -11.68 -10.61 -3.25
C ALA A 107 -10.26 -10.84 -2.69
N GLY A 108 -9.79 -9.93 -1.82
CA GLY A 108 -8.46 -10.00 -1.21
C GLY A 108 -7.31 -9.58 -2.14
N VAL A 109 -7.60 -9.02 -3.31
CA VAL A 109 -6.60 -8.51 -4.26
C VAL A 109 -6.76 -7.00 -4.42
N VAL A 110 -5.69 -6.26 -4.13
CA VAL A 110 -5.59 -4.83 -4.41
C VAL A 110 -4.68 -4.60 -5.59
N THR A 111 -5.14 -3.82 -6.56
CA THR A 111 -4.34 -3.38 -7.70
C THR A 111 -4.25 -1.86 -7.72
N ILE A 112 -3.02 -1.34 -7.86
CA ILE A 112 -2.77 0.09 -8.08
C ILE A 112 -2.25 0.32 -9.50
N THR A 113 -2.80 1.30 -10.19
CA THR A 113 -2.37 1.74 -11.53
C THR A 113 -2.19 3.25 -11.57
N GLU A 114 -1.30 3.75 -12.43
CA GLU A 114 -1.14 5.18 -12.74
C GLU A 114 -2.13 5.60 -13.82
N ILE A 115 -2.78 6.75 -13.63
CA ILE A 115 -3.60 7.43 -14.63
C ILE A 115 -2.68 8.34 -15.46
N LYS A 116 -2.79 8.25 -16.79
CA LYS A 116 -2.04 9.10 -17.73
C LYS A 116 -2.82 10.34 -18.14
#